data_AF-X0WTJ2-F1
#
_entry.id   AF-X0WTJ2-F1
#
_cell.length_a   1.000
_cell.length_b   1.000
_cell.length_c   1.000
_cell.angle_alpha   90.00
_cell.angle_beta   90.00
_cell.angle_gamma   90.00
#
_symmetry.space_group_name_H-M   'P 1'
#
loop_
_entity.id
_entity.type
_entity.pdbx_description
1 polymer ?
#
loop_
_entity_poly.entity_id
_entity_poly.type
_entity_poly.pdbx_seq_one_letter_code
_entity_poly.pdbx_strand_id
1 'polypeptide(L)'
;GYTATTCPMGAGKWKESYDKYLYDKEVVLFADNDPVGIKHMMDIGNRLKGKAIVKWFEFPGQNRKGYDFTDFVNSIKSRNDFKNHVSSLVRASRVFDPSKIIIPEPDSKESEDIKKWIVASPGEFNIRDIDYELGFETVEQKGMRTKVLEKFVAEKVLSREGKRRGSYRPYKKDLENIDFITADDNFLPLWLPMGIHKMVGIMPGNIIIIAGEPNAGKTAMMLNIIKSNMVKFNVHYFNSEMGGGELKDRLSKFQRFIF
;
A
#
# COMPACT_ATOMS: atom_id res chain seq x y z
N GLY A 1 33.98 1.19 10.35
CA GLY A 1 33.32 -0.13 10.37
C GLY A 1 32.09 -0.04 11.25
N TYR A 2 31.15 -0.98 11.13
CA TYR A 2 29.97 -1.05 12.02
C TYR A 2 30.24 -2.02 13.16
N THR A 3 29.83 -1.65 14.37
CA THR A 3 29.81 -2.55 15.53
C THR A 3 28.40 -3.11 15.66
N ALA A 4 28.26 -4.43 15.54
CA ALA A 4 26.99 -5.11 15.70
C ALA A 4 26.92 -5.79 17.08
N THR A 5 25.73 -5.78 17.68
CA THR A 5 25.40 -6.58 18.86
C THR A 5 24.10 -7.33 18.59
N THR A 6 23.97 -8.53 19.14
CA THR A 6 22.74 -9.32 19.05
C THR A 6 21.97 -9.23 20.37
N CYS A 7 20.72 -9.69 20.38
CA CYS A 7 19.91 -9.86 21.59
C CYS A 7 20.12 -11.30 22.10
N PRO A 8 21.02 -11.54 23.08
CA PRO A 8 21.56 -12.88 23.38
C PRO A 8 20.52 -13.88 23.94
N MET A 9 19.29 -13.45 24.17
CA MET A 9 18.21 -14.24 24.76
C MET A 9 16.94 -14.24 23.89
N GLY A 10 17.00 -13.62 22.71
CA GLY A 10 15.85 -13.44 21.84
C GLY A 10 14.82 -12.44 22.36
N ALA A 11 13.68 -12.41 21.68
CA ALA A 11 12.62 -11.44 21.92
C ALA A 11 12.06 -11.51 23.35
N GLY A 12 11.74 -10.34 23.90
CA GLY A 12 11.16 -10.17 25.24
C GLY A 12 12.14 -10.31 26.41
N LYS A 13 13.39 -10.71 26.17
CA LYS A 13 14.37 -10.98 27.25
C LYS A 13 15.46 -9.90 27.38
N TRP A 14 15.22 -8.71 26.83
CA TRP A 14 16.13 -7.57 26.94
C TRP A 14 16.20 -7.06 28.39
N LYS A 15 17.41 -6.99 28.96
CA LYS A 15 17.63 -6.50 30.32
C LYS A 15 18.01 -5.04 30.27
N GLU A 16 17.47 -4.25 31.20
CA GLU A 16 17.78 -2.83 31.33
C GLU A 16 19.27 -2.56 31.57
N SER A 17 19.97 -3.50 32.21
CA SER A 17 21.43 -3.43 32.41
C SER A 17 22.25 -3.37 31.11
N TYR A 18 21.63 -3.69 29.96
CA TYR A 18 22.26 -3.59 28.64
C TYR A 18 22.20 -2.18 28.06
N ASP A 19 21.21 -1.37 28.45
CA ASP A 19 20.94 -0.05 27.87
C ASP A 19 22.17 0.87 27.97
N LYS A 20 22.88 0.83 29.11
CA LYS A 20 24.05 1.68 29.38
C LYS A 20 25.18 1.54 28.36
N TYR A 21 25.29 0.40 27.68
CA TYR A 21 26.33 0.19 26.66
C TYR A 21 26.00 0.87 25.33
N LEU A 22 24.77 1.39 25.18
CA LEU A 22 24.24 2.02 23.99
C LEU A 22 24.03 3.53 24.15
N TYR A 23 24.29 4.10 25.34
CA TYR A 23 24.14 5.54 25.59
C TYR A 23 25.07 6.37 24.72
N ASP A 24 24.57 7.52 24.27
CA ASP A 24 25.26 8.47 23.40
C ASP A 24 25.71 7.90 22.04
N LYS A 25 25.19 6.73 21.64
CA LYS A 25 25.48 6.09 20.35
C LYS A 25 24.36 6.30 19.34
N GLU A 26 24.73 6.17 18.07
CA GLU A 26 23.77 5.94 16.99
C GLU A 26 23.46 4.45 16.91
N VAL A 27 22.22 4.07 17.20
CA VAL A 27 21.75 2.69 17.27
C VAL A 27 20.73 2.46 16.17
N VAL A 28 21.05 1.55 15.26
CA VAL A 28 20.13 1.12 14.20
C VAL A 28 19.50 -0.21 14.62
N LEU A 29 18.18 -0.23 14.74
CA LEU A 29 17.41 -1.40 15.14
C LEU A 29 17.03 -2.21 13.90
N PHE A 30 17.33 -3.51 13.94
CA PHE A 30 16.92 -4.50 12.95
C PHE A 30 15.94 -5.46 13.61
N ALA A 31 14.71 -5.51 13.08
CA ALA A 31 13.67 -6.40 13.58
C ALA A 31 13.42 -7.53 12.59
N ASP A 32 13.16 -8.74 13.10
CA ASP A 32 12.59 -9.80 12.29
C ASP A 32 11.20 -9.36 11.80
N ASN A 33 10.83 -9.69 10.57
CA ASN A 33 9.55 -9.30 9.97
C ASN A 33 8.39 -10.15 10.51
N ASP A 34 8.24 -10.18 11.82
CA ASP A 34 7.15 -10.82 12.53
C ASP A 34 6.73 -9.98 13.75
N PRO A 35 5.53 -10.22 14.32
CA PRO A 35 5.04 -9.43 15.44
C PRO A 35 5.95 -9.41 16.67
N VAL A 36 6.59 -10.54 16.96
CA VAL A 36 7.39 -10.72 18.17
C VAL A 36 8.69 -9.95 18.03
N GLY A 37 9.36 -10.08 16.88
CA GLY A 37 10.57 -9.34 16.54
C GLY A 37 10.36 -7.83 16.49
N ILE A 38 9.28 -7.38 15.85
CA ILE A 38 8.98 -5.95 15.74
C ILE A 38 8.62 -5.34 17.10
N LYS A 39 7.73 -5.98 17.88
CA LYS A 39 7.39 -5.51 19.24
C LYS A 39 8.64 -5.45 20.11
N HIS A 40 9.50 -6.46 20.03
CA HIS A 40 10.73 -6.49 20.80
C HIS A 40 11.66 -5.31 20.47
N MET A 41 11.89 -5.03 19.19
CA MET A 41 12.74 -3.91 18.78
C MET A 41 12.09 -2.57 19.10
N MET A 42 10.76 -2.46 19.02
CA MET A 42 10.04 -1.28 19.49
C MET A 42 10.24 -1.03 20.98
N ASP A 43 10.19 -2.08 21.81
CA ASP A 43 10.44 -1.96 23.25
C ASP A 43 11.86 -1.45 23.54
N ILE A 44 12.87 -1.98 22.84
CA ILE A 44 14.26 -1.53 22.95
C ILE A 44 14.36 -0.06 22.49
N GLY A 45 13.77 0.29 21.34
CA GLY A 45 13.79 1.65 20.83
C GLY A 45 13.14 2.66 21.79
N ASN A 46 12.04 2.28 22.44
CA ASN A 46 11.39 3.11 23.45
C ASN A 46 12.25 3.30 24.71
N ARG A 47 12.97 2.27 25.16
CA ARG A 47 13.88 2.35 26.33
C ARG A 47 15.11 3.22 26.08
N LEU A 48 15.61 3.20 24.85
CA LEU A 48 16.76 3.98 24.42
C LEU A 48 16.39 5.41 23.99
N LYS A 49 15.10 5.71 23.84
CA LYS A 49 14.62 7.04 23.48
C LYS A 49 15.09 8.07 24.52
N GLY A 50 15.77 9.12 24.04
CA GLY A 50 16.35 10.16 24.90
C GLY A 50 17.69 9.79 25.55
N LYS A 51 18.17 8.55 25.37
CA LYS A 51 19.49 8.08 25.86
C LYS A 51 20.48 7.79 24.71
N ALA A 52 19.97 7.58 23.51
CA ALA A 52 20.74 7.30 22.29
C ALA A 52 20.02 7.87 21.06
N ILE A 53 20.73 8.00 19.94
CA ILE A 53 20.12 8.30 18.64
C ILE A 53 19.63 6.99 18.04
N VAL A 54 18.32 6.74 18.16
CA VAL A 54 17.71 5.49 17.70
C VAL A 54 17.18 5.65 16.27
N LYS A 55 17.56 4.73 15.39
CA LYS A 55 17.06 4.61 14.01
C LYS A 55 16.41 3.24 13.81
N TRP A 56 15.45 3.20 12.91
CA TRP A 56 14.75 1.98 12.50
C TRP A 56 15.17 1.58 11.10
N PHE A 57 15.67 0.36 10.95
CA PHE A 57 15.96 -0.21 9.63
C PHE A 57 14.70 -0.82 9.02
N GLU A 58 14.35 -0.40 7.82
CA GLU A 58 13.22 -0.92 7.07
C GLU A 58 13.74 -1.68 5.85
N PHE A 59 13.41 -2.96 5.76
CA PHE A 59 13.82 -3.78 4.62
C PHE A 59 13.12 -3.30 3.35
N PRO A 60 13.83 -3.14 2.22
CA PRO A 60 13.20 -2.78 0.96
C PRO A 60 12.29 -3.94 0.47
N GLY A 61 11.16 -3.58 -0.14
CA GLY A 61 10.24 -4.54 -0.77
C GLY A 61 9.21 -5.17 0.16
N GLN A 62 8.43 -6.11 -0.38
CA GLN A 62 7.46 -6.91 0.39
C GLN A 62 8.13 -8.19 0.88
N ASN A 63 8.37 -8.27 2.19
CA ASN A 63 9.08 -9.38 2.81
C ASN A 63 8.10 -10.36 3.47
N ARG A 64 8.45 -11.66 3.44
CA ARG A 64 7.66 -12.72 4.09
C ARG A 64 7.71 -12.61 5.63
N LYS A 65 6.76 -13.24 6.33
CA LYS A 65 6.79 -13.33 7.80
C LYS A 65 8.08 -14.00 8.26
N GLY A 66 8.74 -13.43 9.27
CA GLY A 66 10.01 -13.91 9.83
C GLY A 66 11.25 -13.61 8.99
N TYR A 67 11.11 -12.81 7.91
CA TYR A 67 12.26 -12.33 7.14
C TYR A 67 13.16 -11.45 8.00
N ASP A 68 14.45 -11.74 8.05
CA ASP A 68 15.42 -11.10 8.93
C ASP A 68 16.57 -10.44 8.16
N PHE A 69 17.56 -9.92 8.90
CA PHE A 69 18.74 -9.32 8.28
C PHE A 69 19.59 -10.34 7.52
N THR A 70 19.59 -11.60 7.95
CA THR A 70 20.32 -12.70 7.30
C THR A 70 19.74 -13.00 5.93
N ASP A 71 18.42 -13.14 5.84
CA ASP A 71 17.67 -13.31 4.60
C ASP A 71 17.92 -12.13 3.64
N PHE A 72 17.97 -10.90 4.17
CA PHE A 72 18.31 -9.72 3.38
C PHE A 72 19.72 -9.79 2.79
N VAL A 73 20.72 -10.12 3.60
CA VAL A 73 22.10 -10.28 3.13
C VAL A 73 22.19 -11.35 2.05
N ASN A 74 21.53 -12.48 2.24
CA ASN A 74 21.54 -13.61 1.29
C ASN A 74 20.85 -13.29 -0.04
N SER A 75 19.93 -12.32 -0.08
CA SER A 75 19.28 -11.88 -1.32
C SER A 75 20.22 -11.10 -2.26
N ILE A 76 21.34 -10.58 -1.75
CA ILE A 76 22.28 -9.75 -2.51
C ILE A 76 23.32 -10.65 -3.20
N LYS A 77 23.25 -10.74 -4.54
CA LYS A 77 24.08 -11.65 -5.35
C LYS A 77 25.59 -11.34 -5.38
N SER A 78 25.99 -10.10 -5.07
CA SER A 78 27.37 -9.60 -5.25
C SER A 78 27.96 -9.05 -3.96
N ARG A 79 29.19 -9.49 -3.63
CA ARG A 79 29.90 -9.14 -2.39
C ARG A 79 30.42 -7.70 -2.36
N ASN A 80 30.72 -7.12 -3.52
CA ASN A 80 31.12 -5.71 -3.63
C ASN A 80 29.90 -4.78 -3.53
N ASP A 81 28.77 -5.19 -4.08
CA ASP A 81 27.52 -4.44 -3.97
C ASP A 81 26.99 -4.46 -2.53
N PHE A 82 27.20 -5.56 -1.80
CA PHE A 82 26.81 -5.71 -0.40
C PHE A 82 27.30 -4.55 0.50
N LYS A 83 28.60 -4.24 0.51
CA LYS A 83 29.15 -3.25 1.44
C LYS A 83 28.59 -1.85 1.20
N ASN A 84 28.56 -1.43 -0.07
CA ASN A 84 28.11 -0.09 -0.44
C ASN A 84 26.58 0.04 -0.28
N HIS A 85 25.84 -0.99 -0.68
CA HIS A 85 24.38 -1.00 -0.62
C HIS A 85 23.88 -1.03 0.83
N VAL A 86 24.38 -1.96 1.65
CA VAL A 86 24.00 -2.05 3.06
C VAL A 86 24.43 -0.79 3.82
N SER A 87 25.65 -0.28 3.59
CA SER A 87 26.10 0.95 4.25
C SER A 87 25.21 2.15 3.92
N SER A 88 24.76 2.24 2.67
CA SER A 88 23.83 3.29 2.22
C SER A 88 22.47 3.16 2.89
N LEU A 89 21.90 1.96 2.96
CA LEU A 89 20.60 1.71 3.61
C LEU A 89 20.64 1.95 5.12
N VAL A 90 21.71 1.53 5.80
CA VAL A 90 21.90 1.77 7.24
C VAL A 90 21.98 3.28 7.53
N ARG A 91 22.71 4.04 6.69
CA ARG A 91 22.77 5.50 6.81
C ARG A 91 21.43 6.17 6.55
N ALA A 92 20.68 5.66 5.57
CA ALA A 92 19.35 6.13 5.20
C ALA A 92 18.23 5.68 6.15
N SER A 93 18.55 4.88 7.18
CA SER A 93 17.57 4.42 8.16
C SER A 93 16.90 5.60 8.85
N ARG A 94 15.57 5.56 8.92
CA ARG A 94 14.76 6.63 9.48
C ARG A 94 14.95 6.73 10.99
N VAL A 95 14.78 7.93 11.54
CA VAL A 95 14.70 8.12 13.00
C VAL A 95 13.57 7.25 13.54
N PHE A 96 13.83 6.59 14.67
CA PHE A 96 12.84 5.72 15.31
C PHE A 96 11.59 6.50 15.70
N ASP A 97 10.49 6.14 15.07
CA ASP A 97 9.16 6.66 15.33
C ASP A 97 8.19 5.47 15.43
N PRO A 98 7.77 5.08 16.65
CA PRO A 98 6.92 3.91 16.84
C PRO A 98 5.56 4.05 16.16
N SER A 99 5.08 5.27 15.89
CA SER A 99 3.81 5.50 15.21
C SER A 99 3.83 5.13 13.73
N LYS A 100 5.02 5.03 13.12
CA LYS A 100 5.22 4.70 11.70
C LYS A 100 5.60 3.24 11.48
N ILE A 101 5.70 2.44 12.53
CA ILE A 101 6.09 1.02 12.44
C ILE A 101 4.83 0.18 12.30
N ILE A 102 4.77 -0.60 11.22
CA ILE A 102 3.68 -1.54 10.94
C ILE A 102 4.07 -2.91 11.49
N ILE A 103 3.18 -3.51 12.29
CA ILE A 103 3.36 -4.86 12.83
C ILE A 103 2.56 -5.83 11.95
N PRO A 104 3.21 -6.72 11.19
CA PRO A 104 2.55 -7.64 10.26
C PRO A 104 1.73 -8.70 11.02
N GLU A 105 0.41 -8.68 10.86
CA GLU A 105 -0.54 -9.59 11.52
C GLU A 105 -0.52 -11.03 10.93
N PRO A 106 -0.86 -12.07 11.72
CA PRO A 106 -1.48 -11.97 13.05
C PRO A 106 -0.51 -12.00 14.23
N ASP A 107 -0.74 -11.12 15.22
CA ASP A 107 0.04 -10.97 16.45
C ASP A 107 -0.53 -11.73 17.67
N SER A 108 -1.75 -12.24 17.54
CA SER A 108 -2.43 -13.13 18.49
C SER A 108 -3.19 -14.23 17.74
N LYS A 109 -3.55 -15.31 18.44
CA LYS A 109 -4.35 -16.40 17.87
C LYS A 109 -5.73 -15.89 17.42
N GLU A 110 -6.32 -15.00 18.20
CA GLU A 110 -7.62 -14.40 17.91
C GLU A 110 -7.58 -13.49 16.68
N SER A 111 -6.48 -12.73 16.48
CA SER A 111 -6.28 -11.97 15.25
C SER A 111 -6.15 -12.90 14.03
N GLU A 112 -5.47 -14.04 14.19
CA GLU A 112 -5.36 -15.06 13.15
C GLU A 112 -6.72 -15.66 12.79
N ASP A 113 -7.53 -15.99 13.79
CA ASP A 113 -8.86 -16.57 13.62
C ASP A 113 -9.81 -15.56 12.94
N ILE A 114 -9.79 -14.28 13.34
CA ILE A 114 -10.54 -13.20 12.68
C ILE A 114 -10.08 -13.05 11.23
N LYS A 115 -8.77 -13.07 10.96
CA LYS A 115 -8.24 -12.95 9.59
C LYS A 115 -8.65 -14.11 8.70
N LYS A 116 -8.57 -15.35 9.21
CA LYS A 116 -9.02 -16.56 8.48
C LYS A 116 -10.50 -16.47 8.15
N TRP A 117 -11.32 -16.05 9.10
CA TRP A 117 -12.76 -15.87 8.91
C TRP A 117 -13.05 -14.82 7.82
N ILE A 118 -12.38 -13.66 7.87
CA ILE A 118 -12.52 -12.59 6.86
C ILE A 118 -12.15 -13.08 5.46
N VAL A 119 -11.05 -13.81 5.31
CA VAL A 119 -10.60 -14.34 4.01
C VAL A 119 -11.56 -15.39 3.47
N ALA A 120 -12.18 -16.18 4.35
CA ALA A 120 -13.18 -17.17 3.96
C ALA A 120 -14.54 -16.56 3.58
N SER A 121 -14.82 -15.31 3.99
CA SER A 121 -16.11 -14.64 3.80
C SER A 121 -16.10 -13.75 2.55
N PRO A 122 -16.78 -14.11 1.44
CA PRO A 122 -16.65 -13.43 0.15
C PRO A 122 -17.49 -12.13 0.01
N GLY A 123 -17.89 -11.48 1.11
CA GLY A 123 -18.85 -10.37 1.07
C GLY A 123 -18.77 -9.36 2.22
N GLU A 124 -19.69 -8.40 2.19
CA GLU A 124 -19.89 -7.46 3.30
C GLU A 124 -20.42 -8.20 4.53
N PHE A 125 -19.85 -7.91 5.69
CA PHE A 125 -20.25 -8.49 6.97
C PHE A 125 -20.40 -7.42 8.05
N ASN A 126 -21.19 -7.70 9.08
CA ASN A 126 -21.32 -6.88 10.27
C ASN A 126 -20.50 -7.44 11.43
N ILE A 127 -20.09 -6.59 12.37
CA ILE A 127 -19.40 -7.02 13.60
C ILE A 127 -20.15 -8.12 14.36
N ARG A 128 -21.47 -8.16 14.26
CA ARG A 128 -22.30 -9.18 14.91
C ARG A 128 -22.12 -10.57 14.32
N ASP A 129 -21.81 -10.66 13.03
CA ASP A 129 -21.58 -11.94 12.36
C ASP A 129 -20.29 -12.57 12.89
N ILE A 130 -19.24 -11.76 13.01
CA ILE A 130 -17.99 -12.14 13.68
C ILE A 130 -18.22 -12.52 15.14
N ASP A 131 -18.99 -11.73 15.89
CA ASP A 131 -19.24 -12.01 17.31
C ASP A 131 -19.95 -13.36 17.51
N TYR A 132 -20.91 -13.67 16.64
CA TYR A 132 -21.65 -14.91 16.67
C TYR A 132 -20.80 -16.12 16.25
N GLU A 133 -20.10 -16.04 15.12
CA GLU A 133 -19.38 -17.18 14.56
C GLU A 133 -18.05 -17.49 15.29
N LEU A 134 -17.37 -16.46 15.81
CA LEU A 134 -16.14 -16.62 16.59
C LEU A 134 -16.37 -16.66 18.11
N GLY A 135 -17.63 -16.53 18.56
CA GLY A 135 -17.99 -16.67 19.98
C GLY A 135 -17.50 -15.54 20.89
N PHE A 136 -17.49 -14.30 20.41
CA PHE A 136 -17.10 -13.15 21.23
C PHE A 136 -18.27 -12.63 22.08
N GLU A 137 -18.30 -13.01 23.35
CA GLU A 137 -19.40 -12.68 24.27
C GLU A 137 -19.05 -11.51 25.20
N THR A 138 -17.82 -11.49 25.71
CA THR A 138 -17.37 -10.56 26.76
C THR A 138 -17.02 -9.18 26.22
N VAL A 139 -17.06 -8.16 27.09
CA VAL A 139 -16.69 -6.78 26.74
C VAL A 139 -15.22 -6.69 26.30
N GLU A 140 -14.34 -7.44 26.95
CA GLU A 140 -12.90 -7.49 26.64
C GLU A 140 -12.65 -8.08 25.24
N GLN A 141 -13.28 -9.21 24.92
CA GLN A 141 -13.21 -9.82 23.59
C GLN A 141 -13.71 -8.87 22.50
N LYS A 142 -14.85 -8.22 22.73
CA LYS A 142 -15.42 -7.24 21.79
C LYS A 142 -14.52 -6.02 21.62
N GLY A 143 -13.85 -5.59 22.69
CA GLY A 143 -12.84 -4.54 22.65
C GLY A 143 -11.61 -4.93 21.82
N MET A 144 -11.09 -6.15 22.02
CA MET A 144 -9.97 -6.71 21.25
C MET A 144 -10.31 -6.86 19.77
N ARG A 145 -11.44 -7.50 19.44
CA ARG A 145 -11.94 -7.63 18.06
C ARG A 145 -12.06 -6.27 17.38
N THR A 146 -12.58 -5.26 18.07
CA THR A 146 -12.67 -3.90 17.50
C THR A 146 -11.29 -3.36 17.13
N LYS A 147 -10.28 -3.50 17.99
CA LYS A 147 -8.91 -3.08 17.68
C LYS A 147 -8.33 -3.81 16.47
N VAL A 148 -8.58 -5.12 16.36
CA VAL A 148 -8.14 -5.94 15.21
C VAL A 148 -8.80 -5.46 13.91
N LEU A 149 -10.11 -5.25 13.90
CA LEU A 149 -10.84 -4.77 12.71
C LEU A 149 -10.36 -3.36 12.30
N GLU A 150 -10.18 -2.45 13.26
CA GLU A 150 -9.65 -1.10 13.00
C GLU A 150 -8.26 -1.13 12.39
N LYS A 151 -7.42 -2.05 12.87
CA LYS A 151 -6.09 -2.28 12.30
C LYS A 151 -6.17 -2.81 10.87
N PHE A 152 -7.03 -3.78 10.58
CA PHE A 152 -7.25 -4.29 9.22
C PHE A 152 -7.82 -3.23 8.27
N VAL A 153 -8.58 -2.26 8.77
CA VAL A 153 -8.99 -1.08 7.98
C VAL A 153 -7.78 -0.20 7.66
N ALA A 154 -6.93 0.10 8.65
CA ALA A 154 -5.71 0.89 8.42
C ALA A 154 -4.74 0.22 7.42
N GLU A 155 -4.70 -1.11 7.41
CA GLU A 155 -3.85 -1.92 6.51
C GLU A 155 -4.48 -2.18 5.13
N LYS A 156 -5.69 -1.67 4.87
CA LYS A 156 -6.44 -1.94 3.62
C LYS A 156 -6.67 -3.43 3.36
N VAL A 157 -6.86 -4.21 4.42
CA VAL A 157 -7.38 -5.58 4.36
C VAL A 157 -8.91 -5.54 4.32
N LEU A 158 -9.51 -4.60 5.05
CA LEU A 158 -10.93 -4.31 5.07
C LEU A 158 -11.22 -2.85 4.69
N SER A 159 -12.36 -2.58 4.06
CA SER A 159 -12.97 -1.25 4.02
C SER A 159 -14.11 -1.15 5.03
N ARG A 160 -14.36 0.05 5.55
CA ARG A 160 -15.58 0.36 6.30
C ARG A 160 -16.68 0.68 5.29
N GLU A 161 -17.69 -0.16 5.21
CA GLU A 161 -18.79 0.00 4.25
C GLU A 161 -20.14 -0.09 4.95
N GLY A 162 -21.22 0.22 4.22
CA GLY A 162 -22.59 0.12 4.71
C GLY A 162 -23.14 1.37 5.40
N LYS A 163 -24.48 1.43 5.52
CA LYS A 163 -25.22 2.53 6.19
C LYS A 163 -25.22 2.41 7.72
N ARG A 164 -24.87 1.23 8.25
CA ARG A 164 -24.92 0.90 9.68
C ARG A 164 -23.51 0.80 10.23
N ARG A 165 -23.30 1.34 11.43
CA ARG A 165 -22.03 1.25 12.15
C ARG A 165 -21.59 -0.22 12.31
N GLY A 166 -20.31 -0.48 12.06
CA GLY A 166 -19.72 -1.80 12.23
C GLY A 166 -19.95 -2.75 11.06
N SER A 167 -20.15 -2.23 9.84
CA SER A 167 -20.18 -3.04 8.64
C SER A 167 -18.87 -2.87 7.86
N TYR A 168 -18.32 -3.96 7.37
CA TYR A 168 -17.00 -4.04 6.75
C TYR A 168 -17.08 -4.90 5.49
N ARG A 169 -16.17 -4.66 4.54
CA ARG A 169 -16.01 -5.49 3.35
C ARG A 169 -14.53 -5.85 3.16
N PRO A 170 -14.18 -7.12 2.90
CA PRO A 170 -12.82 -7.50 2.54
C PRO A 170 -12.41 -6.89 1.21
N TYR A 171 -11.19 -6.39 1.12
CA TYR A 171 -10.60 -6.05 -0.17
C TYR A 171 -10.28 -7.35 -0.93
N LYS A 172 -10.90 -7.54 -2.11
CA LYS A 172 -10.52 -8.62 -3.02
C LYS A 172 -9.08 -8.40 -3.48
N LYS A 173 -8.20 -9.33 -3.13
CA LYS A 173 -6.78 -9.30 -3.49
C LYS A 173 -6.44 -10.29 -4.60
N ASP A 174 -7.46 -10.88 -5.23
CA ASP A 174 -7.31 -11.82 -6.33
C ASP A 174 -6.68 -11.08 -7.52
N LEU A 175 -5.38 -11.25 -7.68
CA LEU A 175 -4.67 -10.95 -8.91
C LEU A 175 -5.05 -12.06 -9.89
N GLU A 176 -6.01 -11.79 -10.75
CA GLU A 176 -6.28 -12.68 -11.88
C GLU A 176 -5.01 -12.76 -12.73
N ASN A 177 -4.51 -13.98 -12.96
CA ASN A 177 -3.38 -14.19 -13.85
C ASN A 177 -3.80 -13.78 -15.27
N ILE A 178 -3.07 -12.82 -15.84
CA ILE A 178 -3.27 -12.43 -17.24
C ILE A 178 -2.69 -13.54 -18.12
N ASP A 179 -3.55 -14.27 -18.83
CA ASP A 179 -3.13 -15.16 -19.91
C ASP A 179 -2.75 -14.31 -21.13
N PHE A 180 -1.45 -13.99 -21.23
CA PHE A 180 -0.89 -13.20 -22.34
C PHE A 180 -0.59 -14.06 -23.58
N ILE A 181 -0.70 -15.38 -23.51
CA ILE A 181 -0.34 -16.29 -24.62
C ILE A 181 -1.49 -16.38 -25.62
N THR A 182 -2.74 -16.31 -25.13
CA THR A 182 -3.95 -16.39 -25.96
C THR A 182 -4.66 -15.05 -26.15
N ALA A 183 -4.08 -13.97 -25.62
CA ALA A 183 -4.67 -12.64 -25.66
C ALA A 183 -4.86 -12.14 -27.10
N ASP A 184 -6.02 -11.52 -27.35
CA ASP A 184 -6.35 -10.89 -28.63
C ASP A 184 -5.55 -9.60 -28.80
N ASP A 185 -4.81 -9.45 -29.91
CA ASP A 185 -3.95 -8.29 -30.22
C ASP A 185 -4.70 -7.17 -30.97
N ASN A 186 -6.03 -7.16 -30.91
CA ASN A 186 -6.86 -6.16 -31.59
C ASN A 186 -6.79 -4.78 -30.92
N PHE A 187 -5.81 -3.98 -31.33
CA PHE A 187 -5.72 -2.58 -30.93
C PHE A 187 -6.94 -1.78 -31.38
N LEU A 188 -7.42 -0.93 -30.48
CA LEU A 188 -8.46 0.04 -30.75
C LEU A 188 -7.94 1.08 -31.77
N PRO A 189 -8.64 1.30 -32.90
CA PRO A 189 -8.26 2.29 -33.89
C PRO A 189 -8.63 3.72 -33.45
N LEU A 190 -8.19 4.08 -32.23
CA LEU A 190 -8.41 5.36 -31.58
C LEU A 190 -7.44 6.40 -32.14
N TRP A 191 -7.97 7.46 -32.72
CA TRP A 191 -7.15 8.59 -33.14
C TRP A 191 -6.68 9.40 -31.93
N LEU A 192 -5.37 9.68 -31.90
CA LEU A 192 -4.74 10.59 -30.94
C LEU A 192 -3.94 11.67 -31.67
N PRO A 193 -3.87 12.91 -31.14
CA PRO A 193 -3.13 14.00 -31.76
C PRO A 193 -1.62 13.71 -31.80
N MET A 194 -0.88 14.53 -32.57
CA MET A 194 0.58 14.48 -32.67
C MET A 194 1.15 13.13 -33.14
N GLY A 195 0.34 12.30 -33.80
CA GLY A 195 0.76 10.99 -34.28
C GLY A 195 0.93 9.93 -33.20
N ILE A 196 0.52 10.20 -31.96
CA ILE A 196 0.67 9.28 -30.82
C ILE A 196 0.00 7.92 -31.10
N HIS A 197 -1.14 7.92 -31.80
CA HIS A 197 -1.86 6.70 -32.19
C HIS A 197 -1.07 5.77 -33.13
N LYS A 198 0.06 6.24 -33.69
CA LYS A 198 0.98 5.42 -34.49
C LYS A 198 2.17 4.89 -33.68
N MET A 199 2.39 5.45 -32.49
CA MET A 199 3.52 5.15 -31.62
C MET A 199 3.14 4.17 -30.51
N VAL A 200 1.87 4.13 -30.11
CA VAL A 200 1.36 3.27 -29.05
C VAL A 200 0.10 2.53 -29.50
N GLY A 201 0.04 1.24 -29.19
CA GLY A 201 -1.18 0.43 -29.33
C GLY A 201 -2.07 0.61 -28.09
N ILE A 202 -3.37 0.85 -28.30
CA ILE A 202 -4.34 1.03 -27.21
C ILE A 202 -5.32 -0.13 -27.25
N MET A 203 -5.50 -0.82 -26.13
CA MET A 203 -6.45 -1.92 -26.01
C MET A 203 -7.76 -1.45 -25.38
N PRO A 204 -8.89 -2.15 -25.67
CA PRO A 204 -10.11 -1.96 -24.89
C PRO A 204 -9.85 -2.11 -23.37
N GLY A 205 -10.40 -1.20 -22.57
CA GLY A 205 -10.19 -1.18 -21.11
C GLY A 205 -9.01 -0.31 -20.64
N ASN A 206 -8.11 0.11 -21.53
CA ASN A 206 -7.04 1.03 -21.16
C ASN A 206 -7.60 2.39 -20.70
N ILE A 207 -7.01 2.94 -19.64
CA ILE A 207 -7.30 4.29 -19.15
C ILE A 207 -6.20 5.24 -19.63
N ILE A 208 -6.59 6.30 -20.34
CA ILE A 208 -5.68 7.34 -20.82
C ILE A 208 -5.86 8.59 -19.96
N ILE A 209 -4.78 9.06 -19.34
CA ILE A 209 -4.78 10.25 -18.48
C ILE A 209 -4.04 11.39 -19.19
N ILE A 210 -4.68 12.54 -19.32
CA ILE A 210 -4.07 13.77 -19.87
C ILE A 210 -3.79 14.72 -18.70
N ALA A 211 -2.51 14.90 -18.37
CA ALA A 211 -2.04 15.78 -17.29
C ALA A 211 -1.25 16.97 -17.84
N GLY A 212 -1.19 18.06 -17.06
CA GLY A 212 -0.53 19.31 -17.45
C GLY A 212 -0.98 20.48 -16.57
N GLU A 213 -0.35 21.64 -16.71
CA GLU A 213 -0.68 22.84 -15.93
C GLU A 213 -2.10 23.39 -16.24
N PRO A 214 -2.70 24.18 -15.32
CA PRO A 214 -3.92 24.93 -15.63
C PRO A 214 -3.77 25.71 -16.94
N ASN A 215 -4.83 25.75 -17.76
CA ASN A 215 -4.85 26.42 -19.06
C ASN A 215 -3.88 25.89 -20.14
N ALA A 216 -3.19 24.76 -19.92
CA ALA A 216 -2.31 24.13 -20.92
C ALA A 216 -3.05 23.49 -22.12
N GLY A 217 -4.34 23.77 -22.32
CA GLY A 217 -5.12 23.26 -23.45
C GLY A 217 -5.62 21.81 -23.31
N LYS A 218 -5.53 21.19 -22.12
CA LYS A 218 -5.99 19.81 -21.87
C LYS A 218 -7.43 19.55 -22.32
N THR A 219 -8.35 20.42 -21.95
CA THR A 219 -9.77 20.32 -22.33
C THR A 219 -9.94 20.41 -23.85
N ALA A 220 -9.22 21.31 -24.51
CA ALA A 220 -9.26 21.44 -25.97
C ALA A 220 -8.71 20.20 -26.67
N MET A 221 -7.62 19.62 -26.15
CA MET A 221 -7.06 18.36 -26.63
C MET A 221 -8.06 17.21 -26.48
N MET A 222 -8.71 17.09 -25.32
CA MET A 222 -9.72 16.05 -25.06
C MET A 222 -10.94 16.18 -25.97
N LEU A 223 -11.47 17.39 -26.17
CA LEU A 223 -12.59 17.63 -27.10
C LEU A 223 -12.22 17.30 -28.56
N ASN A 224 -10.97 17.55 -28.97
CA ASN A 224 -10.48 17.15 -30.30
C ASN A 224 -10.39 15.62 -30.46
N ILE A 225 -9.95 14.90 -29.42
CA ILE A 225 -9.93 13.44 -29.42
C ILE A 225 -11.36 12.91 -29.53
N ILE A 226 -12.30 13.42 -28.73
CA ILE A 226 -13.71 13.04 -28.79
C ILE A 226 -14.27 13.26 -30.20
N LYS A 227 -14.10 14.47 -30.75
CA LYS A 227 -14.58 14.83 -32.09
C LYS A 227 -14.08 13.88 -33.18
N SER A 228 -12.80 13.49 -33.08
CA SER A 228 -12.15 12.68 -34.11
C SER A 228 -12.54 11.21 -34.03
N ASN A 229 -13.10 10.78 -32.90
CA ASN A 229 -13.42 9.38 -32.61
C ASN A 229 -14.92 9.09 -32.49
N MET A 230 -15.77 10.10 -32.27
CA MET A 230 -17.21 9.95 -32.02
C MET A 230 -18.01 9.32 -33.17
N VAL A 231 -17.48 9.34 -34.40
CA VAL A 231 -18.13 8.65 -35.54
C VAL A 231 -17.90 7.13 -35.47
N LYS A 232 -16.77 6.70 -34.90
CA LYS A 232 -16.37 5.29 -34.81
C LYS A 232 -16.80 4.65 -33.49
N PHE A 233 -16.89 5.43 -32.42
CA PHE A 233 -17.13 4.94 -31.08
C PHE A 233 -18.31 5.66 -30.45
N ASN A 234 -19.08 4.94 -29.63
CA ASN A 234 -20.05 5.56 -28.74
C ASN A 234 -19.33 6.27 -27.60
N VAL A 235 -19.20 7.60 -27.68
CA VAL A 235 -18.40 8.38 -26.72
C VAL A 235 -19.32 9.07 -25.71
N HIS A 236 -19.04 8.83 -24.44
CA HIS A 236 -19.69 9.51 -23.32
C HIS A 236 -18.74 10.55 -22.71
N TYR A 237 -19.16 11.81 -22.66
CA TYR A 237 -18.38 12.91 -22.07
C TYR A 237 -18.97 13.33 -20.73
N PHE A 238 -18.16 13.26 -19.67
CA PHE A 238 -18.49 13.71 -18.33
C PHE A 238 -17.59 14.88 -17.95
N ASN A 239 -18.17 15.94 -17.37
CA ASN A 239 -17.45 17.14 -16.94
C ASN A 239 -18.04 17.65 -15.63
N SER A 240 -17.17 17.95 -14.66
CA SER A 240 -17.54 18.55 -13.36
C SER A 240 -17.02 19.98 -13.17
N GLU A 241 -16.17 20.49 -14.07
CA GLU A 241 -15.51 21.79 -13.93
C GLU A 241 -16.29 22.92 -14.63
N MET A 242 -16.93 22.65 -15.77
CA MET A 242 -17.56 23.70 -16.59
C MET A 242 -19.08 23.64 -16.56
N GLY A 243 -19.72 24.81 -16.52
CA GLY A 243 -21.17 24.94 -16.70
C GLY A 243 -21.62 24.74 -18.16
N GLY A 244 -22.92 24.49 -18.36
CA GLY A 244 -23.49 24.18 -19.69
C GLY A 244 -23.26 25.28 -20.74
N GLY A 245 -23.27 26.56 -20.34
CA GLY A 245 -23.00 27.68 -21.25
C GLY A 245 -21.56 27.70 -21.76
N GLU A 246 -20.59 27.45 -20.87
CA GLU A 246 -19.18 27.40 -21.23
C GLU A 246 -18.88 26.20 -22.13
N LEU A 247 -19.49 25.04 -21.87
CA LEU A 247 -19.36 23.88 -22.74
C LEU A 247 -19.93 24.17 -24.13
N LYS A 248 -21.10 24.81 -24.22
CA LYS A 248 -21.70 25.20 -25.50
C LYS A 248 -20.80 26.15 -26.29
N ASP A 249 -20.20 27.16 -25.65
CA ASP A 249 -19.25 28.07 -26.30
C ASP A 249 -17.99 27.34 -26.81
N ARG A 250 -17.47 26.36 -26.06
CA ARG A 250 -16.31 25.59 -26.52
C ARG A 250 -16.67 24.65 -27.67
N LEU A 251 -17.85 24.04 -27.64
CA LEU A 251 -18.32 23.13 -28.69
C LEU A 251 -18.67 23.87 -29.99
N SER A 252 -19.22 25.09 -29.90
CA SER A 252 -19.55 25.90 -31.09
C SER A 252 -18.33 26.25 -31.96
N LYS A 253 -17.14 26.28 -31.36
CA LYS A 253 -15.85 26.49 -32.05
C LYS A 253 -15.46 25.32 -32.96
N PHE A 254 -16.15 24.19 -32.87
CA PHE A 254 -15.95 23.05 -33.74
C PHE A 254 -17.07 22.93 -34.77
N GLN A 255 -16.72 22.97 -36.05
CA GLN A 255 -17.69 22.82 -37.17
C GLN A 255 -18.55 21.54 -37.15
N ARG A 256 -18.16 20.50 -36.39
CA ARG A 256 -18.75 19.16 -36.43
C ARG A 256 -19.56 18.79 -35.17
N PHE A 257 -19.61 19.69 -34.18
CA PHE A 257 -20.41 19.53 -32.95
C PHE A 257 -21.71 20.34 -33.01
N ILE A 258 -22.10 20.81 -34.20
CA ILE A 258 -23.38 21.50 -34.39
C ILE A 258 -24.48 20.45 -34.12
N PHE A 259 -25.21 20.70 -33.04
CA PHE A 259 -26.38 19.92 -32.60
C PHE A 259 -27.49 19.94 -33.65
#